data_AF-A0A6J1VV41-F1
#
_entry.id   AF-A0A6J1VV41-F1
#
_cell.length_a   1.000
_cell.length_b   1.000
_cell.length_c   1.000
_cell.angle_alpha   90.00
_cell.angle_beta   90.00
_cell.angle_gamma   90.00
#
_symmetry.space_group_name_H-M   'P 1'
#
loop_
_entity.id
_entity.type
_entity.pdbx_description
1 polymer ?
#
loop_
_entity_poly.entity_id
_entity_poly.type
_entity_poly.pdbx_seq_one_letter_code
_entity_poly.pdbx_strand_id
1 'polypeptide(L)'
;MQETEDIRYPQPHHLLLCLPIALLLVALRFFFERKIGVSLSKRLGLREKVRRIPSLNPTLEAFYRKRRKTPTKEDLSTLAKQCNLQPRQVERWFRYRLNQDRPSLTKKFCETSWRATYYATSFCMALAILYNKPWLWDLRECWVGYPQQ
;
A
#
# COMPACT_ATOMS: atom_id res chain seq x y z
N MET A 1 17.50 -37.07 13.61
CA MET A 1 17.91 -36.25 14.77
C MET A 1 16.81 -36.39 15.80
N GLN A 2 17.16 -36.84 17.00
CA GLN A 2 16.22 -37.16 18.08
C GLN A 2 15.97 -35.88 18.88
N GLU A 3 14.72 -35.60 19.25
CA GLU A 3 14.41 -34.45 20.10
C GLU A 3 14.91 -34.74 21.52
N THR A 4 15.80 -33.90 22.04
CA THR A 4 16.23 -33.90 23.45
C THR A 4 15.49 -32.75 24.16
N GLU A 5 15.28 -32.83 25.47
CA GLU A 5 14.44 -31.88 26.25
C GLU A 5 14.79 -30.40 26.06
N ASP A 6 16.03 -30.08 25.65
CA ASP A 6 16.51 -28.72 25.41
C ASP A 6 16.50 -28.26 23.94
N ILE A 7 16.38 -29.16 22.95
CA ILE A 7 16.57 -28.83 21.53
C ILE A 7 15.38 -29.29 20.69
N ARG A 8 14.47 -28.35 20.40
CA ARG A 8 13.30 -28.56 19.56
C ARG A 8 13.58 -28.17 18.11
N TYR A 9 13.65 -29.15 17.23
CA TYR A 9 13.92 -28.91 15.81
C TYR A 9 12.66 -28.45 15.06
N PRO A 10 12.79 -27.55 14.07
CA PRO A 10 11.67 -27.10 13.27
C PRO A 10 11.14 -28.25 12.38
N GLN A 11 9.95 -28.73 12.70
CA GLN A 11 9.22 -29.74 11.93
C GLN A 11 8.48 -29.10 10.73
N PRO A 12 8.32 -29.82 9.60
CA PRO A 12 7.73 -29.27 8.38
C PRO A 12 6.26 -28.84 8.51
N HIS A 13 5.52 -29.36 9.49
CA HIS A 13 4.15 -28.91 9.77
C HIS A 13 4.09 -27.52 10.39
N HIS A 14 5.17 -26.99 10.97
CA HIS A 14 5.20 -25.58 11.40
C HIS A 14 5.07 -24.62 10.23
N LEU A 15 5.37 -25.05 8.99
CA LEU A 15 5.14 -24.26 7.79
C LEU A 15 3.65 -24.01 7.54
N LEU A 16 2.77 -24.93 7.98
CA LEU A 16 1.33 -24.75 7.87
C LEU A 16 0.83 -23.58 8.73
N LEU A 17 1.55 -23.22 9.80
CA LEU A 17 1.27 -22.03 10.62
C LEU A 17 1.54 -20.73 9.86
N CYS A 18 2.36 -20.74 8.81
CA CYS A 18 2.57 -19.55 7.97
C CYS A 18 1.29 -19.09 7.28
N LEU A 19 0.38 -20.00 6.92
CA LEU A 19 -0.88 -19.69 6.23
C LEU A 19 -1.84 -18.86 7.10
N PRO A 20 -2.23 -19.27 8.32
CA PRO A 20 -3.09 -18.46 9.18
C PRO A 20 -2.42 -17.15 9.60
N ILE A 21 -1.10 -17.15 9.80
CA ILE A 21 -0.34 -15.93 10.11
C ILE A 21 -0.40 -14.94 8.94
N ALA A 22 -0.22 -15.40 7.70
CA ALA A 22 -0.32 -14.55 6.53
C ALA A 22 -1.74 -13.96 6.38
N LEU A 23 -2.79 -14.76 6.57
CA LEU A 23 -4.17 -14.28 6.55
C LEU A 23 -4.43 -13.23 7.63
N LEU A 24 -3.93 -13.46 8.84
CA LEU A 24 -4.04 -12.50 9.95
C LEU A 24 -3.31 -11.19 9.65
N LEU A 25 -2.11 -11.24 9.05
CA LEU A 25 -1.40 -10.03 8.61
C LEU A 25 -2.15 -9.25 7.53
N VAL A 26 -2.78 -9.95 6.58
CA VAL A 26 -3.61 -9.31 5.55
C VAL A 26 -4.85 -8.67 6.17
N ALA A 27 -5.52 -9.34 7.11
CA ALA A 27 -6.67 -8.79 7.83
C ALA A 27 -6.28 -7.56 8.67
N LEU A 28 -5.16 -7.63 9.38
CA LEU A 28 -4.61 -6.52 10.17
C LEU A 28 -4.27 -5.32 9.28
N ARG A 29 -3.63 -5.56 8.13
CA ARG A 29 -3.35 -4.54 7.12
C ARG A 29 -4.64 -3.84 6.69
N PHE A 30 -5.66 -4.61 6.35
CA PHE A 30 -6.94 -4.07 5.90
C PHE A 30 -7.61 -3.22 6.98
N PHE A 31 -7.58 -3.68 8.23
CA PHE A 31 -8.11 -2.94 9.36
C PHE A 31 -7.35 -1.63 9.59
N PHE A 32 -6.02 -1.68 9.56
CA PHE A 32 -5.16 -0.51 9.75
C PHE A 32 -5.38 0.53 8.66
N GLU A 33 -5.34 0.14 7.39
CA GLU A 33 -5.56 1.07 6.27
C GLU A 33 -6.95 1.72 6.36
N ARG A 34 -8.00 0.95 6.70
CA ARG A 34 -9.39 1.42 6.66
C ARG A 34 -9.80 2.23 7.89
N LYS A 35 -9.28 1.91 9.07
CA LYS A 35 -9.65 2.57 10.33
C LYS A 35 -8.58 3.55 10.80
N ILE A 36 -7.35 3.10 10.93
CA ILE A 36 -6.27 3.88 11.56
C ILE A 36 -5.70 4.89 10.56
N GLY A 37 -5.31 4.45 9.36
CA GLY A 37 -4.71 5.32 8.34
C GLY A 37 -5.63 6.47 7.92
N VAL A 38 -6.92 6.19 7.71
CA VAL A 38 -7.92 7.22 7.36
C VAL A 38 -8.22 8.16 8.53
N SER A 39 -8.20 7.68 9.77
CA SER A 39 -8.42 8.54 10.93
C SER A 39 -7.21 9.42 11.21
N LEU A 40 -6.01 8.85 11.08
CA LEU A 40 -4.74 9.55 11.25
C LEU A 40 -4.55 10.62 10.18
N SER A 41 -4.91 10.34 8.92
CA SER A 41 -4.86 11.35 7.86
C SER A 41 -5.77 12.54 8.14
N LYS A 42 -6.98 12.30 8.68
CA LYS A 42 -7.91 13.36 9.09
C LYS A 42 -7.35 14.16 10.27
N ARG A 43 -6.78 13.50 11.29
CA ARG A 43 -6.16 14.16 12.46
C ARG A 43 -4.96 15.02 12.08
N LEU A 44 -4.14 14.56 11.14
CA LEU A 44 -3.00 15.30 10.60
C LEU A 44 -3.41 16.42 9.62
N GLY A 45 -4.71 16.63 9.39
CA GLY A 45 -5.21 17.68 8.52
C GLY A 45 -4.89 17.46 7.04
N LEU A 46 -4.63 16.21 6.62
CA LEU A 46 -4.41 15.88 5.21
C LEU A 46 -5.71 16.11 4.44
N ARG A 47 -5.85 17.31 3.87
CA ARG A 47 -7.00 17.69 3.06
C ARG A 47 -6.86 17.06 1.69
N GLU A 48 -7.73 16.09 1.42
CA GLU A 48 -7.86 15.55 0.08
C GLU A 48 -8.41 16.63 -0.85
N LYS A 49 -7.68 16.95 -1.92
CA LYS A 49 -8.11 17.94 -2.89
C LYS A 49 -9.39 17.43 -3.55
N VAL A 50 -10.53 18.07 -3.27
CA VAL A 50 -11.84 17.69 -3.81
C VAL A 50 -11.74 17.55 -5.32
N ARG A 51 -11.94 16.33 -5.82
CA ARG A 51 -11.85 16.02 -7.25
C ARG A 51 -13.22 16.26 -7.87
N ARG A 52 -13.27 17.18 -8.83
CA ARG A 52 -14.50 17.44 -9.58
C ARG A 52 -14.83 16.22 -10.43
N ILE A 53 -16.09 15.81 -10.35
CA ILE A 53 -16.63 14.78 -11.23
C ILE A 53 -16.88 15.42 -12.60
N PRO A 54 -16.31 14.88 -13.68
CA PRO A 54 -16.55 15.39 -15.02
C PRO A 54 -18.02 15.14 -15.43
N SER A 55 -18.56 15.94 -16.34
CA SER A 55 -19.94 15.76 -16.83
C SER A 55 -20.14 14.39 -17.46
N LEU A 56 -21.33 13.81 -17.36
CA LEU A 56 -21.60 12.48 -17.91
C LEU A 56 -21.73 12.56 -19.44
N ASN A 57 -20.64 12.31 -20.17
CA ASN A 57 -20.60 12.35 -21.63
C ASN A 57 -20.10 11.01 -22.18
N PRO A 58 -20.99 10.13 -22.69
CA PRO A 58 -20.63 8.77 -23.10
C PRO A 58 -19.61 8.74 -24.25
N THR A 59 -19.69 9.70 -25.19
CA THR A 59 -18.75 9.82 -26.32
C THR A 59 -17.32 10.13 -25.86
N LEU A 60 -17.17 11.06 -24.90
CA LEU A 60 -15.86 11.40 -24.32
C LEU A 60 -15.30 10.24 -23.49
N GLU A 61 -16.17 9.51 -22.77
CA GLU A 61 -15.75 8.35 -21.98
C GLU A 61 -15.33 7.17 -22.87
N ALA A 62 -16.02 6.91 -23.98
CA ALA A 62 -15.63 5.89 -24.95
C ALA A 62 -14.24 6.19 -25.54
N PHE A 63 -13.98 7.46 -25.92
CA PHE A 63 -12.66 7.89 -26.37
C PHE A 63 -11.60 7.76 -25.27
N TYR A 64 -11.94 8.15 -24.04
CA TYR A 64 -11.04 8.03 -22.88
C TYR A 64 -10.65 6.57 -22.61
N ARG A 65 -11.61 5.64 -22.63
CA ARG A 65 -11.34 4.20 -22.43
C ARG A 65 -10.37 3.64 -23.47
N LYS A 66 -10.47 4.12 -24.72
CA LYS A 66 -9.61 3.68 -25.83
C LYS A 66 -8.18 4.21 -25.74
N ARG A 67 -7.97 5.51 -25.44
CA ARG A 67 -6.64 6.15 -25.48
C ARG A 67 -6.00 6.44 -24.12
N ARG A 68 -6.77 6.59 -23.04
CA ARG A 68 -6.33 6.97 -21.68
C ARG A 68 -5.31 8.11 -21.59
N LYS A 69 -5.33 9.03 -22.55
CA LYS A 69 -4.40 10.17 -22.66
C LYS A 69 -5.16 11.43 -23.04
N THR A 70 -4.53 12.58 -22.81
CA THR A 70 -5.05 13.87 -23.26
C THR A 70 -5.20 13.86 -24.78
N PRO A 71 -6.35 14.25 -25.34
CA PRO A 71 -6.57 14.32 -26.79
C PRO A 71 -5.65 15.36 -27.46
N THR A 72 -5.28 15.11 -28.71
CA THR A 72 -4.54 16.08 -29.55
C THR A 72 -5.49 17.21 -29.99
N LYS A 73 -4.94 18.35 -30.46
CA LYS A 73 -5.74 19.51 -30.91
C LYS A 73 -6.77 19.14 -32.00
N GLU A 74 -6.41 18.25 -32.92
CA GLU A 74 -7.29 17.75 -33.98
C GLU A 74 -8.46 16.92 -33.40
N ASP A 75 -8.15 15.97 -32.51
CA ASP A 75 -9.15 15.15 -31.83
C ASP A 75 -10.09 16.00 -30.98
N LEU A 76 -9.56 17.04 -30.31
CA LEU A 76 -10.36 17.98 -29.51
C LEU A 76 -11.43 18.66 -30.35
N SER A 77 -11.07 19.14 -31.55
CA SER A 77 -12.03 19.79 -32.45
C SER A 77 -13.10 18.82 -32.96
N THR A 78 -12.72 17.56 -33.20
CA THR A 78 -13.63 16.51 -33.66
C THR A 78 -14.60 16.09 -32.56
N LEU A 79 -14.09 15.88 -31.34
CA LEU A 79 -14.90 15.54 -30.16
C LEU A 79 -15.82 16.70 -29.74
N ALA A 80 -15.35 17.94 -29.86
CA ALA A 80 -16.15 19.14 -29.62
C ALA A 80 -17.37 19.19 -30.56
N LYS A 81 -17.17 18.95 -31.86
CA LYS A 81 -18.24 18.86 -32.86
C LYS A 81 -19.21 17.72 -32.57
N GLN A 82 -18.71 16.54 -32.23
CA GLN A 82 -19.56 15.36 -31.93
C GLN A 82 -20.43 15.54 -30.68
N CYS A 83 -19.92 16.26 -29.67
CA CYS A 83 -20.63 16.44 -28.40
C CYS A 83 -21.40 17.76 -28.34
N ASN A 84 -21.37 18.60 -29.39
CA ASN A 84 -21.88 19.99 -29.36
C ASN A 84 -21.33 20.80 -28.18
N LEU A 85 -20.04 20.63 -27.85
CA LEU A 85 -19.37 21.31 -26.74
C LEU A 85 -18.25 22.21 -27.25
N GLN A 86 -17.89 23.23 -26.47
CA GLN A 86 -16.69 24.01 -26.80
C GLN A 86 -15.41 23.17 -26.61
N PRO A 87 -14.38 23.36 -27.44
CA PRO A 87 -13.09 22.66 -27.28
C PRO A 87 -12.49 22.79 -25.88
N ARG A 88 -12.63 23.97 -25.26
CA ARG A 88 -12.19 24.24 -23.88
C ARG A 88 -12.95 23.42 -22.83
N GLN A 89 -14.23 23.12 -23.05
CA GLN A 89 -15.02 22.27 -22.14
C GLN A 89 -14.56 20.82 -22.24
N VAL A 90 -14.29 20.34 -23.46
CA VAL A 90 -13.74 19.00 -23.70
C VAL A 90 -12.36 18.85 -23.04
N GLU A 91 -11.46 19.82 -23.23
CA GLU A 91 -10.14 19.81 -22.58
C GLU A 91 -10.24 19.79 -21.05
N ARG A 92 -11.10 20.64 -20.46
CA ARG A 92 -11.36 20.64 -19.02
C ARG A 92 -11.91 19.30 -18.54
N TRP A 93 -12.81 18.68 -19.29
CA TRP A 93 -13.37 17.37 -19.00
C TRP A 93 -12.27 16.30 -18.90
N PHE A 94 -11.39 16.22 -19.91
CA PHE A 94 -10.28 15.26 -19.91
C PHE A 94 -9.32 15.51 -18.74
N ARG A 95 -9.03 16.78 -18.43
CA ARG A 95 -8.20 17.13 -17.28
C ARG A 95 -8.82 16.68 -15.96
N TYR A 96 -10.12 16.87 -15.76
CA TYR A 96 -10.81 16.39 -14.56
C TYR A 96 -10.85 14.87 -14.49
N ARG A 97 -11.15 14.20 -15.61
CA ARG A 97 -11.21 12.73 -15.69
C ARG A 97 -9.85 12.08 -15.43
N LEU A 98 -8.76 12.61 -15.99
CA LEU A 98 -7.40 12.15 -15.73
C LEU A 98 -6.97 12.41 -14.28
N ASN A 99 -7.42 13.51 -13.69
CA ASN A 99 -7.11 13.82 -12.29
C ASN A 99 -7.90 12.94 -11.30
N GLN A 100 -9.04 12.36 -11.72
CA GLN A 100 -9.76 11.35 -10.92
C GLN A 100 -8.97 10.04 -10.79
N ASP A 101 -8.24 9.64 -11.82
CA ASP A 101 -7.50 8.36 -11.81
C ASP A 101 -6.20 8.44 -11.00
N ARG A 102 -5.72 9.64 -10.64
CA ARG A 102 -4.52 9.76 -9.81
C ARG A 102 -4.76 9.15 -8.43
N PRO A 103 -3.82 8.40 -7.83
CA PRO A 103 -3.97 7.93 -6.45
C PRO A 103 -4.15 9.10 -5.49
N SER A 104 -5.05 8.97 -4.51
CA SER A 104 -5.26 10.04 -3.53
C SER A 104 -4.14 10.14 -2.51
N LEU A 105 -3.94 11.34 -1.98
CA LEU A 105 -2.94 11.59 -0.96
C LEU A 105 -3.22 10.72 0.28
N THR A 106 -4.49 10.64 0.69
CA THR A 106 -4.96 9.77 1.78
C THR A 106 -4.63 8.30 1.54
N LYS A 107 -4.85 7.79 0.32
CA LYS A 107 -4.50 6.41 -0.04
C LYS A 107 -2.99 6.17 0.07
N LYS A 108 -2.17 7.07 -0.49
CA LYS A 108 -0.70 6.97 -0.40
C LYS A 108 -0.23 7.02 1.05
N PHE A 109 -0.79 7.91 1.86
CA PHE A 109 -0.48 8.03 3.28
C PHE A 109 -0.84 6.76 4.06
N CYS A 110 -2.02 6.17 3.82
CA CYS A 110 -2.39 4.88 4.43
C CYS A 110 -1.39 3.78 4.06
N GLU A 111 -1.00 3.71 2.79
CA GLU A 111 -0.05 2.69 2.32
C GLU A 111 1.34 2.87 2.97
N THR A 112 1.86 4.10 3.01
CA THR A 112 3.17 4.37 3.62
C THR A 112 3.14 4.22 5.14
N SER A 113 2.07 4.63 5.81
CA SER A 113 1.92 4.48 7.26
C SER A 113 1.82 3.01 7.68
N TRP A 114 1.13 2.17 6.90
CA TRP A 114 1.14 0.72 7.14
C TRP A 114 2.55 0.14 7.04
N ARG A 115 3.30 0.47 5.97
CA ARG A 115 4.69 0.04 5.81
C ARG A 115 5.55 0.47 6.99
N ALA A 116 5.45 1.74 7.39
CA ALA A 116 6.20 2.27 8.53
C ALA A 116 5.86 1.51 9.83
N THR A 117 4.58 1.27 10.08
CA THR A 117 4.12 0.52 11.26
C THR A 117 4.65 -0.91 11.24
N TYR A 118 4.51 -1.61 10.11
CA TYR A 118 5.01 -2.97 9.95
C TYR A 118 6.52 -3.07 10.23
N TYR A 119 7.33 -2.23 9.60
CA TYR A 119 8.78 -2.24 9.83
C TYR A 119 9.16 -1.85 11.26
N ALA A 120 8.49 -0.86 11.85
CA ALA A 120 8.71 -0.49 13.25
C ALA A 120 8.39 -1.66 14.20
N THR A 121 7.25 -2.34 14.01
CA THR A 121 6.90 -3.50 14.83
C THR A 121 7.89 -4.65 14.66
N SER A 122 8.31 -4.96 13.43
CA SER A 122 9.33 -5.98 13.16
C SER A 122 10.66 -5.64 13.82
N PHE A 123 11.07 -4.36 13.78
CA PHE A 123 12.31 -3.90 14.40
C PHE A 123 12.24 -4.00 15.93
N CYS A 124 11.17 -3.51 16.55
CA CYS A 124 10.98 -3.61 17.99
C CYS A 124 10.90 -5.07 18.46
N MET A 125 10.22 -5.94 17.71
CA MET A 125 10.12 -7.37 18.01
C MET A 125 11.49 -8.05 17.91
N ALA A 126 12.25 -7.77 16.86
CA ALA A 126 13.62 -8.28 16.72
C ALA A 126 14.50 -7.82 17.88
N LEU A 127 14.46 -6.52 18.22
CA LEU A 127 15.19 -6.00 19.38
C LEU A 127 14.78 -6.70 20.68
N ALA A 128 13.49 -6.90 20.93
CA ALA A 128 13.00 -7.58 22.13
C ALA A 128 13.48 -9.04 22.21
N ILE A 129 13.48 -9.77 21.09
CA ILE A 129 13.97 -11.16 21.02
C ILE A 129 15.48 -11.20 21.26
N LEU A 130 16.23 -10.29 20.65
CA LEU A 130 17.69 -10.26 20.77
C LEU A 130 18.16 -9.69 22.12
N TYR A 131 17.34 -8.91 22.82
CA TYR A 131 17.73 -8.22 24.06
C TYR A 131 18.27 -9.18 25.13
N ASN A 132 17.63 -10.35 25.28
CA ASN A 132 18.00 -11.37 26.26
C ASN A 132 19.14 -12.28 25.78
N LYS A 133 19.73 -12.03 24.61
CA LYS A 133 20.80 -12.87 24.08
C LYS A 133 22.17 -12.26 24.40
N PRO A 134 23.07 -12.99 25.07
CA PRO A 134 24.35 -12.45 25.54
C PRO A 134 25.24 -11.98 24.37
N TRP A 135 25.17 -12.67 23.23
CA TRP A 135 25.90 -12.30 22.02
C TRP A 135 25.47 -10.97 21.38
N LEU A 136 24.31 -10.41 21.76
CA LEU A 136 23.93 -9.05 21.35
C LEU A 136 24.88 -8.01 21.98
N TRP A 137 25.36 -8.28 23.19
CA TRP A 137 26.14 -7.35 24.01
C TRP A 137 27.64 -7.65 23.95
N ASP A 138 28.02 -8.93 23.86
CA ASP A 138 29.41 -9.35 23.68
C ASP A 138 29.55 -10.32 22.50
N LEU A 139 30.23 -9.88 21.44
CA LEU A 139 30.48 -10.70 20.24
C LEU A 139 31.31 -11.96 20.51
N ARG A 140 32.02 -12.05 21.64
CA ARG A 140 32.82 -13.22 22.01
C ARG A 140 31.94 -14.43 22.32
N GLU A 141 30.76 -14.20 22.87
CA GLU A 141 29.77 -15.23 23.22
C GLU A 141 29.10 -15.85 21.98
N CYS A 142 29.23 -15.25 20.79
CA CYS A 142 28.70 -15.82 19.54
C CYS A 142 29.20 -17.25 19.27
N TRP A 143 30.44 -17.56 19.66
CA TRP A 143 31.11 -18.82 19.32
C TRP A 143 31.11 -19.86 20.46
N VAL A 144 30.56 -19.51 21.62
CA VAL A 144 30.58 -20.36 22.81
C VAL A 144 29.50 -21.45 22.69
N GLY A 145 29.91 -22.71 22.47
CA GLY A 145 28.99 -23.86 22.33
C GLY A 145 28.58 -24.21 20.89
N TYR A 146 29.12 -23.51 19.88
CA TYR A 146 28.91 -23.88 18.48
C TYR A 146 29.49 -25.28 18.19
N PRO A 147 28.81 -26.18 17.46
CA PRO A 147 27.59 -25.97 16.66
C PRO A 147 26.25 -26.34 17.34
N GLN A 148 26.23 -26.61 18.66
CA GLN A 148 25.05 -27.12 19.37
C GLN A 148 24.42 -26.10 20.34
N GLN A 149 24.46 -24.80 19.99
CA GLN A 149 23.85 -23.69 20.75
C GLN A 149 22.32 -23.66 20.67
#